data_AF-A0A534V9L1-F1
#
_entry.id   AF-A0A534V9L1-F1
#
_cell.length_a   1.000
_cell.length_b   1.000
_cell.length_c   1.000
_cell.angle_alpha   90.00
_cell.angle_beta   90.00
_cell.angle_gamma   90.00
#
_symmetry.space_group_name_H-M   'P 1'
#
loop_
_entity.id
_entity.type
_entity.pdbx_description
1 polymer ?
#
loop_
_entity_poly.entity_id
_entity_poly.type
_entity_poly.pdbx_seq_one_letter_code
_entity_poly.pdbx_strand_id
1 'polypeptide(L)'
;MKWTRIFVLVSCGALAGMVMGGLFGFGAGSIAPTFFAHLIPWSDVEPRGVATVFGSIAGVLLGGGLATFGIIVQILMQKRTDKA
;
A
#
# COMPACT_ATOMS: atom_id res chain seq x y z
N MET A 1 15.68 17.96 -5.92
CA MET A 1 15.98 16.80 -5.04
C MET A 1 16.77 15.77 -5.84
N LYS A 2 17.71 15.04 -5.23
CA LYS A 2 18.39 13.92 -5.91
C LYS A 2 17.38 12.78 -6.12
N TRP A 3 17.38 12.18 -7.31
CA TRP A 3 16.48 11.08 -7.70
C TRP A 3 16.49 9.92 -6.68
N THR A 4 17.66 9.63 -6.10
CA THR A 4 17.82 8.62 -5.04
C THR A 4 16.92 8.85 -3.83
N ARG A 5 16.69 10.11 -3.44
CA ARG A 5 15.83 10.44 -2.28
C ARG A 5 14.36 10.20 -2.58
N ILE A 6 13.92 10.49 -3.81
CA ILE A 6 12.55 10.22 -4.26
C ILE A 6 12.30 8.71 -4.25
N PHE A 7 13.22 7.95 -4.84
CA PHE A 7 13.13 6.49 -4.89
C PHE A 7 13.02 5.88 -3.49
N VAL A 8 13.92 6.27 -2.58
CA VAL A 8 13.92 5.75 -1.20
C VAL A 8 12.62 6.10 -0.46
N LEU A 9 12.09 7.31 -0.61
CA LEU A 9 10.84 7.72 0.05
C LEU A 9 9.63 6.94 -0.47
N VAL A 10 9.52 6.76 -1.78
CA VAL A 10 8.41 6.00 -2.39
C VAL A 10 8.52 4.53 -2.03
N SER A 11 9.73 3.94 -2.07
CA SER A 11 9.95 2.56 -1.63
C SER A 11 9.61 2.37 -0.15
N CYS A 12 10.00 3.30 0.73
CA CYS A 12 9.63 3.23 2.15
C CYS A 12 8.11 3.34 2.35
N GLY A 13 7.44 4.25 1.63
CA GLY A 13 5.98 4.39 1.70
C GLY A 13 5.24 3.15 1.19
N ALA A 14 5.73 2.54 0.10
CA ALA A 14 5.22 1.30 -0.43
C ALA A 14 5.42 0.12 0.54
N LEU A 15 6.60 0.01 1.16
CA LEU A 15 6.91 -1.04 2.14
C LEU A 15 6.07 -0.88 3.42
N ALA A 16 5.92 0.35 3.93
CA ALA A 16 5.05 0.61 5.08
C ALA A 16 3.59 0.28 4.76
N GLY A 17 3.12 0.68 3.57
CA GLY A 17 1.79 0.34 3.08
C GLY A 17 1.58 -1.17 2.94
N MET A 18 2.57 -1.90 2.41
CA MET A 18 2.55 -3.35 2.31
C MET A 18 2.34 -4.03 3.67
N VAL A 19 3.11 -3.61 4.68
CA VAL A 19 3.04 -4.20 6.03
C VAL A 19 1.69 -3.90 6.67
N MET A 20 1.22 -2.64 6.62
CA MET A 20 -0.08 -2.28 7.18
C MET A 20 -1.24 -2.96 6.45
N GLY A 21 -1.20 -3.00 5.12
CA GLY A 21 -2.21 -3.67 4.30
C GLY A 21 -2.22 -5.18 4.50
N GLY A 22 -1.05 -5.81 4.66
CA GLY A 22 -0.93 -7.22 4.99
C GLY A 22 -1.51 -7.56 6.37
N LEU A 23 -1.17 -6.76 7.40
CA LEU A 23 -1.75 -6.92 8.74
C LEU A 23 -3.27 -6.75 8.73
N PHE A 24 -3.77 -5.76 7.98
CA PHE A 24 -5.20 -5.57 7.79
C PHE A 24 -5.85 -6.76 7.08
N GLY A 25 -5.24 -7.27 6.01
CA GLY A 25 -5.71 -8.44 5.27
C GLY A 25 -5.73 -9.71 6.13
N PHE A 26 -4.71 -9.91 6.96
CA PHE A 26 -4.65 -11.01 7.93
C PHE A 26 -5.77 -10.91 8.96
N GLY A 27 -5.98 -9.72 9.54
CA GLY A 27 -7.08 -9.44 10.46
C GLY A 27 -8.44 -9.69 9.81
N ALA A 28 -8.67 -9.16 8.62
CA ALA A 28 -9.92 -9.33 7.88
C ALA A 28 -10.21 -10.81 7.56
N GLY A 29 -9.20 -11.56 7.11
CA GLY A 29 -9.32 -13.00 6.85
C GLY A 29 -9.56 -13.84 8.11
N SER A 30 -9.17 -13.34 9.29
CA SER A 30 -9.41 -14.01 10.56
C SER A 30 -10.82 -13.76 11.13
N ILE A 31 -11.36 -12.55 10.93
CA ILE A 31 -12.65 -12.12 11.49
C ILE A 31 -13.81 -12.50 10.56
N ALA A 32 -13.63 -12.40 9.24
CA ALA A 32 -14.68 -12.64 8.25
C ALA A 32 -14.24 -13.68 7.19
N PRO A 33 -13.93 -14.93 7.60
CA PRO A 33 -13.45 -15.96 6.67
C PRO A 33 -14.48 -16.31 5.58
N THR A 34 -15.77 -16.19 5.88
CA THR A 34 -16.88 -16.47 4.95
C THR A 34 -17.00 -15.45 3.82
N PHE A 35 -16.62 -14.18 4.04
CA PHE A 35 -16.60 -13.15 2.99
C PHE A 35 -15.56 -13.49 1.92
N PHE A 36 -14.38 -13.93 2.35
CA PHE A 36 -13.33 -14.37 1.44
C PHE A 36 -13.68 -15.72 0.80
N ALA A 37 -14.22 -16.69 1.53
CA ALA A 37 -14.63 -17.98 0.97
C ALA A 37 -15.66 -17.87 -0.18
N HIS A 38 -16.47 -16.80 -0.22
CA HIS A 38 -17.41 -16.57 -1.32
C HIS A 38 -16.78 -15.86 -2.53
N LEU A 39 -15.73 -15.08 -2.30
CA LEU A 39 -15.00 -14.31 -3.32
C LEU A 39 -13.93 -15.15 -4.03
N ILE A 40 -13.47 -16.24 -3.43
CA ILE A 40 -12.41 -17.09 -3.97
C ILE A 40 -12.87 -18.56 -4.05
N PRO A 41 -13.02 -19.12 -5.27
CA PRO A 41 -13.59 -20.44 -5.49
C PRO A 41 -12.64 -21.60 -5.12
N TRP A 42 -11.41 -21.29 -4.71
CA TRP A 42 -10.38 -22.28 -4.40
C TRP A 42 -10.52 -22.72 -2.94
N SER A 43 -11.13 -23.88 -2.72
CA SER A 43 -11.28 -24.49 -1.38
C SER A 43 -9.95 -24.96 -0.77
N ASP A 44 -8.87 -24.98 -1.54
CA ASP A 44 -7.57 -25.56 -1.13
C ASP A 44 -6.55 -24.55 -0.58
N VAL A 45 -6.82 -23.24 -0.62
CA VAL A 45 -5.92 -22.21 -0.06
C VAL A 45 -6.54 -21.55 1.16
N GLU A 46 -5.75 -21.41 2.24
CA GLU A 46 -6.21 -20.77 3.48
C GLU A 46 -6.74 -19.36 3.19
N PRO A 47 -8.03 -19.08 3.48
CA PRO A 47 -8.66 -17.78 3.21
C PRO A 47 -7.90 -16.59 3.83
N ARG A 48 -7.23 -16.85 4.95
CA ARG A 48 -6.36 -15.89 5.66
C ARG A 48 -5.12 -15.51 4.84
N GLY A 49 -4.46 -16.48 4.23
CA GLY A 49 -3.27 -16.24 3.41
C GLY A 49 -3.61 -15.37 2.21
N VAL A 50 -4.71 -15.68 1.53
CA VAL A 50 -5.16 -14.91 0.35
C VAL A 50 -5.56 -13.49 0.75
N ALA A 51 -6.35 -13.32 1.81
CA ALA A 51 -6.72 -11.99 2.32
C ALA A 51 -5.49 -11.15 2.71
N THR A 52 -4.47 -11.77 3.30
CA THR A 52 -3.20 -11.11 3.64
C THR A 52 -2.45 -10.63 2.40
N VAL A 53 -2.36 -11.47 1.35
CA VAL A 53 -1.69 -11.11 0.09
C VAL A 53 -2.44 -9.98 -0.61
N PHE A 54 -3.76 -10.08 -0.77
CA PHE A 54 -4.55 -9.00 -1.37
C PHE A 54 -4.45 -7.70 -0.56
N GLY A 55 -4.53 -7.79 0.76
CA GLY A 55 -4.33 -6.65 1.66
C GLY A 55 -2.95 -6.01 1.45
N SER A 56 -1.89 -6.82 1.35
CA SER A 56 -0.53 -6.31 1.13
C SER A 56 -0.36 -5.64 -0.23
N ILE A 57 -0.95 -6.17 -1.30
CA ILE A 57 -0.93 -5.56 -2.65
C ILE A 57 -1.66 -4.22 -2.64
N ALA A 58 -2.87 -4.18 -2.07
CA ALA A 58 -3.62 -2.95 -1.91
C ALA A 58 -2.84 -1.93 -1.06
N GLY A 59 -2.20 -2.40 0.02
CA GLY A 59 -1.33 -1.61 0.87
C GLY A 59 -0.14 -0.99 0.14
N VAL A 60 0.54 -1.74 -0.72
CA VAL A 60 1.64 -1.22 -1.57
C VAL A 60 1.15 -0.11 -2.48
N LEU A 61 0.03 -0.32 -3.17
CA LEU A 61 -0.54 0.66 -4.11
C LEU A 61 -0.95 1.94 -3.39
N LEU A 62 -1.61 1.83 -2.24
CA LEU A 62 -2.04 2.98 -1.45
C LEU A 62 -0.85 3.69 -0.82
N GLY A 63 0.08 2.97 -0.18
CA GLY A 63 1.26 3.54 0.48
C GLY A 63 2.23 4.19 -0.51
N GLY A 64 2.53 3.51 -1.62
CA GLY A 64 3.35 4.04 -2.70
C GLY A 64 2.69 5.21 -3.43
N GLY A 65 1.38 5.15 -3.64
CA GLY A 65 0.58 6.23 -4.24
C GLY A 65 0.59 7.50 -3.39
N LEU A 66 0.35 7.37 -2.08
CA LEU A 66 0.41 8.49 -1.13
C LEU A 66 1.82 9.11 -1.04
N ALA A 67 2.87 8.28 -1.01
CA ALA A 67 4.25 8.76 -1.01
C ALA A 67 4.58 9.53 -2.30
N THR A 68 4.13 9.03 -3.45
CA THR A 68 4.32 9.69 -4.75
C THR A 68 3.57 11.02 -4.80
N PHE A 69 2.33 11.05 -4.32
CA PHE A 69 1.53 12.27 -4.23
C PHE A 69 2.21 13.33 -3.34
N GLY A 70 2.73 12.93 -2.18
CA GLY A 70 3.46 13.83 -1.28
C GLY A 70 4.68 14.48 -1.96
N ILE A 71 5.44 13.70 -2.75
CA ILE A 71 6.58 14.24 -3.51
C ILE A 71 6.12 15.22 -4.58
N ILE A 72 5.03 14.92 -5.32
CA ILE A 72 4.49 15.83 -6.34
C ILE A 72 4.09 17.16 -5.70
N VAL A 73 3.36 17.13 -4.59
CA VAL A 73 2.96 18.35 -3.85
C VAL A 73 4.20 19.12 -3.40
N GLN A 74 5.21 18.43 -2.86
CA GLN A 74 6.45 19.07 -2.42
C GLN A 74 7.19 19.77 -3.57
N ILE A 75 7.26 19.15 -4.74
CA ILE A 75 7.84 19.74 -5.95
C ILE A 75 7.04 20.98 -6.39
N LEU A 76 5.71 20.90 -6.39
CA LEU A 76 4.84 22.02 -6.78
C LEU A 76 4.98 23.20 -5.80
N MET A 77 5.07 22.94 -4.50
CA MET A 77 5.27 23.98 -3.49
C MET A 77 6.64 24.65 -3.63
N GLN A 78 7.73 23.87 -3.81
CA GLN A 78 9.05 24.45 -4.05
C GLN A 78 9.05 25.37 -5.28
N LYS A 79 8.41 24.95 -6.37
CA LYS A 79 8.32 25.75 -7.61
C LYS A 79 7.51 27.04 -7.42
N ARG A 80 6.57 27.06 -6.47
CA ARG A 80 5.75 28.25 -6.16
C ARG A 80 6.55 29.25 -5.31
N THR A 81 7.33 28.76 -4.36
CA THR A 81 8.22 29.60 -3.52
C THR A 81 9.35 30.23 -4.33
N ASP A 82 9.90 29.52 -5.32
CA ASP A 82 10.98 30.05 -6.19
C ASP A 82 10.50 31.19 -7.13
N LYS A 83 9.18 31.31 -7.31
CA LYS A 83 8.56 32.33 -8.18
C LYS A 83 8.04 33.56 -7.43
N ALA A 84 8.05 33.54 -6.11
CA ALA A 84 7.60 34.64 -5.25
C ALA A 84 8.80 35.43 -4.73
#